data_AF-A0A397GHS9-F1
#
_entry.id   AF-A0A397GHS9-F1
#
_cell.length_a   1.000
_cell.length_b   1.000
_cell.length_c   1.000
_cell.angle_alpha   90.00
_cell.angle_beta   90.00
_cell.angle_gamma   90.00
#
_symmetry.space_group_name_H-M   'P 1'
#
loop_
_entity.id
_entity.type
_entity.pdbx_description
1 polymer ?
#
loop_
_entity_poly.entity_id
_entity_poly.type
_entity_poly.pdbx_seq_one_letter_code
_entity_poly.pdbx_strand_id
1 'polypeptide(L)'
;MANPRNLFRQALSCVIRILQGPLTLDDRRLETRRLEDRKLAVIGGFCVQHYLGDERRETQDLDLMIEFDYPTDDIRVALANADPDHFRLRADVLYYCSGTDLVQVDLISHQTALPYHHRKIPDPPREVLPADATRIGDIQAEHPPFLSVQDMIALKVYCCGTRSTQRKNRVDAQDAWELAAVLPEVVTWEPWQRDAIQDGLEDVVCFFDETRNDWIAALRL
;
A
#
# COMPACT_ATOMS: atom_id res chain seq x y z
N MET A 1 -12.40 -20.45 -13.12
CA MET A 1 -11.96 -19.60 -12.00
C MET A 1 -11.53 -18.27 -12.59
N ALA A 2 -11.98 -17.15 -12.04
CA ALA A 2 -11.50 -15.85 -12.48
C ALA A 2 -9.99 -15.74 -12.20
N ASN A 3 -9.25 -15.06 -13.08
CA ASN A 3 -7.85 -14.74 -12.80
C ASN A 3 -7.81 -13.80 -11.57
N PRO A 4 -7.12 -14.16 -10.47
CA PRO A 4 -7.08 -13.34 -9.25
C PRO A 4 -6.69 -11.88 -9.51
N ARG A 5 -5.77 -11.63 -10.45
CA ARG A 5 -5.38 -10.26 -10.86
C ARG A 5 -6.54 -9.45 -11.41
N ASN A 6 -7.47 -10.09 -12.11
CA ASN A 6 -8.67 -9.43 -12.63
C ASN A 6 -9.58 -9.00 -11.48
N LEU A 7 -9.71 -9.83 -10.44
CA LEU A 7 -10.52 -9.50 -9.27
C LEU A 7 -9.95 -8.32 -8.48
N PHE A 8 -8.63 -8.28 -8.26
CA PHE A 8 -7.97 -7.11 -7.63
C PHE A 8 -8.15 -5.83 -8.45
N ARG A 9 -8.02 -5.91 -9.77
CA ARG A 9 -8.25 -4.75 -10.66
C ARG A 9 -9.69 -4.28 -10.64
N GLN A 10 -10.66 -5.19 -10.60
CA GLN A 10 -12.08 -4.84 -10.46
C GLN A 10 -12.36 -4.18 -9.12
N ALA A 11 -11.87 -4.77 -8.02
CA ALA A 11 -11.99 -4.19 -6.68
C ALA A 11 -11.42 -2.76 -6.64
N LEU A 12 -10.19 -2.59 -7.14
CA LEU A 12 -9.53 -1.28 -7.21
C LEU A 12 -10.32 -0.28 -8.08
N SER A 13 -10.79 -0.71 -9.25
CA SER A 13 -11.57 0.15 -10.15
C SER A 13 -12.87 0.62 -9.47
N CYS A 14 -13.54 -0.26 -8.74
CA CYS A 14 -14.74 0.10 -7.98
C CYS A 14 -14.42 1.05 -6.82
N VAL A 15 -13.33 0.82 -6.07
CA VAL A 15 -12.89 1.76 -5.04
C VAL A 15 -12.62 3.15 -5.64
N ILE A 16 -11.78 3.25 -6.68
CA ILE A 16 -11.44 4.53 -7.32
C ILE A 16 -12.69 5.26 -7.79
N ARG A 17 -13.57 4.57 -8.53
CA ARG A 17 -14.83 5.16 -9.05
C ARG A 17 -15.68 5.74 -7.92
N ILE A 18 -15.80 5.03 -6.80
CA ILE A 18 -16.60 5.48 -5.66
C ILE A 18 -15.93 6.67 -4.96
N LEU A 19 -14.61 6.63 -4.74
CA LEU A 19 -13.85 7.71 -4.10
C LEU A 19 -13.76 9.00 -4.95
N GLN A 20 -13.86 8.88 -6.27
CA GLN A 20 -14.01 9.99 -7.22
C GLN A 20 -15.42 10.59 -7.23
N GLY A 21 -16.40 9.88 -6.66
CA GLY A 21 -17.77 10.34 -6.56
C GLY A 21 -18.05 11.17 -5.30
N PRO A 22 -19.28 11.72 -5.18
CA PRO A 22 -19.72 12.34 -3.94
C PRO A 22 -19.89 11.27 -2.86
N LEU A 23 -18.92 11.18 -1.96
CA LEU A 23 -18.98 10.29 -0.79
C LEU A 23 -19.50 11.06 0.43
N THR A 24 -20.57 10.57 1.03
CA THR A 24 -21.03 11.07 2.33
C THR A 24 -20.29 10.33 3.43
N LEU A 25 -19.46 11.04 4.18
CA LEU A 25 -18.83 10.53 5.39
C LEU A 25 -19.65 11.02 6.60
N ASP A 26 -19.89 10.16 7.58
CA ASP A 26 -20.75 10.47 8.75
C ASP A 26 -20.11 11.50 9.71
N ASP A 27 -18.80 11.76 9.62
CA ASP A 27 -18.12 12.73 10.48
C ASP A 27 -18.20 14.17 9.96
N ARG A 28 -18.88 15.03 10.73
CA ARG A 28 -19.02 16.49 10.51
C ARG A 28 -17.67 17.24 10.46
N ARG A 29 -16.55 16.61 10.84
CA ARG A 29 -15.19 17.17 10.69
C ARG A 29 -14.63 17.04 9.28
N LEU A 30 -15.23 16.20 8.44
CA LEU A 30 -14.77 15.85 7.09
C LEU A 30 -15.51 16.60 5.98
N GLU A 31 -16.56 17.38 6.32
CA GLU A 31 -17.44 18.11 5.37
C GLU A 31 -16.72 19.10 4.44
N THR A 32 -15.43 19.39 4.66
CA THR A 32 -14.70 20.44 3.91
C THR A 32 -13.62 19.95 2.95
N ARG A 33 -13.29 18.65 2.89
CA ARG A 33 -12.25 18.16 1.95
C ARG A 33 -12.72 16.93 1.21
N ARG A 34 -12.87 17.06 -0.11
CA ARG A 34 -13.31 15.97 -0.98
C ARG A 34 -12.23 14.88 -1.04
N LEU A 35 -12.66 13.62 -1.02
CA LEU A 35 -11.73 12.49 -1.15
C LEU A 35 -11.04 12.48 -2.53
N GLU A 36 -11.69 13.01 -3.57
CA GLU A 36 -11.09 13.17 -4.90
C GLU A 36 -9.79 14.02 -4.90
N ASP A 37 -9.62 14.91 -3.92
CA ASP A 37 -8.42 15.75 -3.80
C ASP A 37 -7.26 15.07 -3.08
N ARG A 38 -7.50 13.90 -2.48
CA ARG A 38 -6.50 13.16 -1.70
C ARG A 38 -5.69 12.25 -2.58
N LYS A 39 -4.44 11.99 -2.21
CA LYS A 39 -3.63 10.98 -2.90
C LYS A 39 -3.94 9.56 -2.43
N LEU A 40 -3.86 8.60 -3.35
CA LEU A 40 -4.02 7.17 -3.14
C LEU A 40 -2.83 6.45 -3.78
N ALA A 41 -2.40 5.35 -3.17
CA ALA A 41 -1.46 4.44 -3.79
C ALA A 41 -1.79 2.97 -3.48
N VAL A 42 -1.53 2.09 -4.44
CA VAL A 42 -1.57 0.64 -4.22
C VAL A 42 -0.24 0.22 -3.60
N ILE A 43 -0.34 -0.47 -2.47
CA ILE A 43 0.81 -0.97 -1.72
C ILE A 43 0.68 -2.49 -1.49
N GLY A 44 1.50 -3.04 -0.59
CA GLY A 44 1.35 -4.41 -0.12
C GLY A 44 1.56 -5.47 -1.20
N GLY A 45 0.91 -6.62 -1.03
CA GLY A 45 1.16 -7.81 -1.86
C GLY A 45 0.79 -7.63 -3.34
N PHE A 46 -0.26 -6.87 -3.63
CA PHE A 46 -0.69 -6.61 -5.01
C PHE A 46 0.29 -5.70 -5.76
N CYS A 47 0.91 -4.75 -5.06
CA CYS A 47 1.99 -3.94 -5.62
C CYS A 47 3.27 -4.77 -5.86
N VAL A 48 3.64 -5.67 -4.94
CA VAL A 48 4.74 -6.62 -5.16
C VAL A 48 4.50 -7.48 -6.39
N GLN A 49 3.30 -8.05 -6.53
CA GLN A 49 2.89 -8.83 -7.71
C GLN A 49 2.97 -8.03 -9.02
N HIS A 50 2.70 -6.72 -9.00
CA HIS A 50 2.83 -5.88 -10.19
C HIS A 50 4.26 -5.92 -10.74
N TYR A 51 5.27 -5.84 -9.87
CA TYR A 51 6.68 -5.84 -10.25
C TYR A 51 7.27 -7.24 -10.50
N LEU A 52 6.89 -8.23 -9.70
CA LEU A 52 7.50 -9.57 -9.74
C LEU A 52 6.75 -10.58 -10.61
N GLY A 53 5.49 -10.30 -10.95
CA GLY A 53 4.59 -11.23 -11.62
C GLY A 53 3.85 -12.18 -10.66
N ASP A 54 2.77 -12.78 -11.16
CA ASP A 54 1.81 -13.53 -10.34
C ASP A 54 2.34 -14.89 -9.85
N GLU A 55 3.32 -15.46 -10.55
CA GLU A 55 3.87 -16.78 -10.21
C GLU A 55 4.79 -16.74 -8.97
N ARG A 56 5.28 -15.55 -8.60
CA ARG A 56 6.25 -15.40 -7.51
C ARG A 56 5.61 -15.03 -6.17
N ARG A 57 4.43 -14.39 -6.21
CA ARG A 57 3.76 -13.90 -5.02
C ARG A 57 2.27 -14.10 -5.12
N GLU A 58 1.66 -14.80 -4.16
CA GLU A 58 0.20 -14.84 -4.00
C GLU A 58 -0.24 -13.80 -2.98
N THR A 59 -1.29 -13.00 -3.26
CA THR A 59 -1.90 -12.09 -2.29
C THR A 59 -3.41 -12.33 -2.23
N GLN A 60 -4.00 -12.08 -1.06
CA GLN A 60 -5.44 -12.22 -0.83
C GLN A 60 -6.12 -10.86 -0.58
N ASP A 61 -5.31 -9.82 -0.39
CA ASP A 61 -5.75 -8.51 0.08
C ASP A 61 -5.30 -7.42 -0.91
N LEU A 62 -6.17 -6.43 -1.11
CA LEU A 62 -5.89 -5.18 -1.81
C LEU A 62 -5.54 -4.12 -0.76
N ASP A 63 -4.25 -3.87 -0.57
CA ASP A 63 -3.77 -2.83 0.34
C ASP A 63 -3.67 -1.47 -0.39
N LEU A 64 -4.36 -0.47 0.15
CA LEU A 64 -4.39 0.90 -0.38
C LEU A 64 -3.93 1.89 0.67
N MET A 65 -2.89 2.66 0.37
CA MET A 65 -2.50 3.81 1.17
C MET A 65 -3.28 5.05 0.72
N ILE A 66 -3.89 5.78 1.65
CA ILE A 66 -4.62 7.02 1.36
C ILE A 66 -4.10 8.20 2.19
N GLU A 67 -4.04 9.38 1.56
CA GLU A 67 -3.75 10.66 2.21
C GLU A 67 -4.91 11.07 3.13
N PHE A 68 -4.91 10.48 4.32
CA PHE A 68 -5.94 10.70 5.31
C PHE A 68 -5.32 10.70 6.71
N ASP A 69 -5.59 11.71 7.53
CA ASP A 69 -5.00 11.88 8.85
C ASP A 69 -5.71 11.10 9.96
N TYR A 70 -6.78 10.41 9.61
CA TYR A 70 -7.66 9.72 10.55
C TYR A 70 -7.76 8.23 10.21
N PRO A 71 -8.30 7.40 11.13
CA PRO A 71 -8.72 6.05 10.79
C PRO A 71 -9.65 6.04 9.57
N THR A 72 -9.56 4.98 8.77
CA THR A 72 -10.25 4.83 7.49
C THR A 72 -11.61 4.14 7.61
N ASP A 73 -12.09 3.90 8.84
CA ASP A 73 -13.36 3.23 9.15
C ASP A 73 -14.55 3.84 8.39
N ASP A 74 -14.69 5.16 8.45
CA ASP A 74 -15.79 5.87 7.79
C ASP A 74 -15.73 5.74 6.26
N ILE A 75 -14.54 5.68 5.68
CA ILE A 75 -14.36 5.46 4.24
C ILE A 75 -14.78 4.04 3.87
N ARG A 76 -14.45 3.04 4.71
CA ARG A 76 -14.85 1.65 4.49
C ARG A 76 -16.37 1.46 4.61
N VAL A 77 -17.01 2.12 5.57
CA VAL A 77 -18.47 2.17 5.70
C VAL A 77 -19.10 2.83 4.49
N ALA A 78 -18.57 3.98 4.06
CA ALA A 78 -19.09 4.70 2.91
C ALA A 78 -18.93 3.92 1.59
N LEU A 79 -17.84 3.18 1.39
CA LEU A 79 -17.66 2.27 0.26
C LEU A 79 -18.74 1.17 0.25
N ALA A 80 -18.99 0.53 1.40
CA ALA A 80 -20.02 -0.50 1.54
C ALA A 80 -21.44 0.04 1.31
N ASN A 81 -21.72 1.28 1.72
CA ASN A 81 -23.01 1.92 1.51
C ASN A 81 -23.21 2.40 0.07
N ALA A 82 -22.13 2.83 -0.60
CA ALA A 82 -22.19 3.35 -1.97
C ALA A 82 -22.42 2.25 -3.01
N ASP A 83 -21.93 1.03 -2.76
CA ASP A 83 -22.09 -0.12 -3.67
C ASP A 83 -22.23 -1.43 -2.88
N PRO A 84 -23.39 -1.66 -2.23
CA PRO A 84 -23.62 -2.81 -1.34
C PRO A 84 -23.68 -4.16 -2.06
N ASP A 85 -23.85 -4.14 -3.39
CA ASP A 85 -23.81 -5.35 -4.22
C ASP A 85 -22.39 -5.92 -4.30
N HIS A 86 -21.38 -5.04 -4.34
CA HIS A 86 -19.98 -5.41 -4.47
C HIS A 86 -19.20 -5.29 -3.16
N PHE A 87 -19.55 -4.37 -2.26
CA PHE A 87 -18.81 -4.16 -1.01
C PHE A 87 -19.62 -4.62 0.20
N ARG A 88 -18.98 -5.40 1.08
CA ARG A 88 -19.58 -5.86 2.33
C ARG A 88 -18.62 -5.71 3.49
N LEU A 89 -19.10 -5.12 4.58
CA LEU A 89 -18.41 -5.15 5.85
C LEU A 89 -18.75 -6.43 6.61
N ARG A 90 -17.73 -7.14 7.09
CA ARG A 90 -17.88 -8.30 7.98
C ARG A 90 -16.89 -8.15 9.13
N ALA A 91 -17.41 -7.95 10.35
CA ALA A 91 -16.59 -7.71 11.54
C ALA A 91 -15.47 -6.66 11.28
N ASP A 92 -15.87 -5.50 10.76
CA ASP A 92 -15.00 -4.36 10.43
C ASP A 92 -13.96 -4.59 9.33
N VAL A 93 -14.05 -5.71 8.60
CA VAL A 93 -13.25 -5.98 7.40
C VAL A 93 -14.10 -5.69 6.16
N LEU A 94 -13.57 -4.87 5.26
CA LEU A 94 -14.20 -4.55 3.98
C LEU A 94 -13.82 -5.61 2.95
N TYR A 95 -14.82 -6.23 2.32
CA TYR A 95 -14.64 -7.18 1.24
C TYR A 95 -15.26 -6.65 -0.06
N TYR A 96 -14.50 -6.72 -1.15
CA TYR A 96 -15.03 -6.71 -2.50
C TYR A 96 -15.51 -8.11 -2.88
N CYS A 97 -16.71 -8.20 -3.44
CA CYS A 97 -17.42 -9.43 -3.75
C CYS A 97 -17.69 -9.49 -5.27
N SER A 98 -17.28 -10.58 -5.91
CA SER A 98 -17.64 -10.87 -7.31
C SER A 98 -18.06 -12.34 -7.43
N GLY A 99 -19.36 -12.59 -7.44
CA GLY A 99 -19.90 -13.95 -7.39
C GLY A 99 -19.56 -14.64 -6.06
N THR A 100 -18.81 -15.74 -6.13
CA THR A 100 -18.33 -16.47 -4.94
C THR A 100 -16.97 -15.99 -4.44
N ASP A 101 -16.27 -15.18 -5.23
CA ASP A 101 -14.90 -14.76 -4.94
C ASP A 101 -14.92 -13.48 -4.08
N LEU A 102 -13.99 -13.41 -3.13
CA LEU A 102 -13.85 -12.32 -2.17
C LEU A 102 -12.41 -11.80 -2.18
N VAL A 103 -12.25 -10.49 -2.14
CA VAL A 103 -10.97 -9.81 -1.90
C VAL A 103 -11.15 -8.89 -0.71
N GLN A 104 -10.27 -9.01 0.29
CA GLN A 104 -10.20 -8.04 1.36
C GLN A 104 -9.64 -6.72 0.81
N VAL A 105 -10.26 -5.60 1.16
CA VAL A 105 -9.81 -4.27 0.76
C VAL A 105 -9.41 -3.50 2.01
N ASP A 106 -8.10 -3.31 2.17
CA ASP A 106 -7.52 -2.63 3.31
C ASP A 106 -7.16 -1.19 2.92
N LEU A 107 -7.97 -0.23 3.37
CA LEU A 107 -7.61 1.19 3.30
C LEU A 107 -6.79 1.56 4.53
N ILE A 108 -5.57 2.02 4.30
CA ILE A 108 -4.59 2.35 5.34
C ILE A 108 -4.26 3.83 5.22
N SER A 109 -4.46 4.59 6.30
CA SER A 109 -3.98 5.96 6.39
C SER A 109 -2.47 6.01 6.14
N HIS A 110 -2.00 7.01 5.39
CA HIS A 110 -0.57 7.26 5.23
C HIS A 110 0.19 7.41 6.56
N GLN A 111 -0.49 7.92 7.60
CA GLN A 111 0.08 8.01 8.95
C GLN A 111 0.33 6.63 9.57
N THR A 112 -0.29 5.57 9.07
CA THR A 112 -0.06 4.19 9.52
C THR A 112 0.87 3.45 8.55
N ALA A 113 0.71 3.67 7.25
CA ALA A 113 1.47 2.96 6.21
C ALA A 113 2.95 3.37 6.17
N LEU A 114 3.27 4.65 6.38
CA LEU A 114 4.61 5.17 6.21
C LEU A 114 5.46 5.03 7.49
N PRO A 115 6.80 4.98 7.39
CA PRO A 115 7.71 4.98 8.54
C PRO A 115 7.52 6.19 9.45
N TYR A 116 7.75 6.02 10.76
CA TYR A 116 7.49 7.09 11.75
C TYR A 116 8.19 8.42 11.42
N HIS A 117 9.43 8.35 10.92
CA HIS A 117 10.21 9.52 10.53
C HIS A 117 9.59 10.29 9.36
N HIS A 118 8.90 9.59 8.47
CA HIS A 118 8.22 10.18 7.32
C HIS A 118 6.87 10.79 7.72
N ARG A 119 6.20 10.29 8.77
CA ARG A 119 4.93 10.84 9.30
C ARG A 119 5.05 12.25 9.89
N LYS A 120 6.26 12.72 10.18
CA LYS A 120 6.46 14.02 10.82
C LYS A 120 6.10 15.11 9.82
N ILE A 121 4.94 15.75 10.02
CA ILE A 121 4.56 17.01 9.36
C ILE A 121 5.66 18.02 9.69
N PRO A 122 6.54 18.39 8.75
CA PRO A 122 7.41 19.52 8.97
C PRO A 122 6.53 20.79 8.94
N ASP A 123 6.92 21.82 9.66
CA ASP A 123 6.46 23.18 9.38
C ASP A 123 7.56 23.86 8.54
N PRO A 124 7.31 24.20 7.26
CA PRO A 124 6.04 24.09 6.52
C PRO A 124 5.76 22.65 6.03
N PRO A 125 4.47 22.29 5.81
CA PRO A 125 4.07 20.96 5.37
C PRO A 125 4.70 20.64 4.03
N ARG A 126 5.71 19.77 4.03
CA ARG A 126 6.21 19.14 2.80
C ARG A 126 5.27 18.02 2.42
N GLU A 127 5.20 17.68 1.14
CA GLU A 127 4.52 16.45 0.70
C GLU A 127 5.12 15.27 1.49
N VAL A 128 4.31 14.68 2.36
CA VAL A 128 4.65 13.54 3.23
C VAL A 128 4.47 12.21 2.46
N LEU A 129 4.03 12.27 1.21
CA LEU A 129 3.70 11.08 0.45
C LEU A 129 4.76 10.76 -0.61
N PRO A 130 4.99 9.48 -0.90
CA PRO A 130 5.77 9.06 -2.05
C PRO A 130 5.28 9.70 -3.35
N ALA A 131 6.20 9.98 -4.27
CA ALA A 131 5.93 10.71 -5.50
C ALA A 131 4.86 10.05 -6.39
N ASP A 132 4.80 8.71 -6.40
CA ASP A 132 3.84 7.94 -7.20
C ASP A 132 2.44 7.83 -6.58
N ALA A 133 2.25 8.37 -5.37
CA ALA A 133 0.90 8.52 -4.82
C ALA A 133 0.13 9.54 -5.66
N THR A 134 -0.99 9.09 -6.25
CA THR A 134 -1.72 9.86 -7.26
C THR A 134 -3.00 10.43 -6.67
N ARG A 135 -3.32 11.70 -6.97
CA ARG A 135 -4.58 12.33 -6.56
C ARG A 135 -5.77 11.55 -7.12
N ILE A 136 -6.73 11.20 -6.25
CA ILE A 136 -7.84 10.29 -6.55
C ILE A 136 -8.62 10.73 -7.77
N GLY A 137 -8.93 12.02 -7.91
CA GLY A 137 -9.64 12.59 -9.05
C GLY A 137 -8.92 12.43 -10.39
N ASP A 138 -7.61 12.20 -10.37
CA ASP A 138 -6.78 12.10 -11.58
C ASP A 138 -6.46 10.64 -11.96
N ILE A 139 -6.77 9.67 -11.08
CA ILE A 139 -6.49 8.24 -11.32
C ILE A 139 -7.34 7.70 -12.48
N GLN A 140 -6.66 7.09 -13.45
CA GLN A 140 -7.29 6.30 -14.50
C GLN A 140 -7.30 4.82 -14.08
N ALA A 141 -8.43 4.12 -14.20
CA ALA A 141 -8.56 2.74 -13.74
C ALA A 141 -7.60 1.77 -14.48
N GLU A 142 -7.25 2.09 -15.72
CA GLU A 142 -6.30 1.36 -16.56
C GLU A 142 -4.85 1.52 -16.08
N HIS A 143 -4.58 2.58 -15.31
CA HIS A 143 -3.28 2.93 -14.73
C HIS A 143 -3.38 3.02 -13.21
N PRO A 144 -3.50 1.86 -12.51
CA PRO A 144 -3.49 1.82 -11.06
C PRO A 144 -2.31 2.61 -10.46
N PRO A 145 -2.51 3.33 -9.34
CA PRO A 145 -1.48 4.15 -8.72
C PRO A 145 -0.52 3.28 -7.87
N PHE A 146 0.21 2.36 -8.49
CA PHE A 146 1.21 1.56 -7.78
C PHE A 146 2.37 2.46 -7.31
N LEU A 147 2.79 2.29 -6.06
CA LEU A 147 4.04 2.92 -5.59
C LEU A 147 5.25 2.37 -6.33
N SER A 148 6.30 3.18 -6.50
CA SER A 148 7.55 2.72 -7.12
C SER A 148 8.11 1.46 -6.44
N VAL A 149 8.93 0.73 -7.19
CA VAL A 149 9.75 -0.36 -6.66
C VAL A 149 10.61 0.09 -5.46
N GLN A 150 11.15 1.31 -5.50
CA GLN A 150 12.00 1.84 -4.43
C GLN A 150 11.19 2.09 -3.15
N ASP A 151 10.01 2.71 -3.28
CA ASP A 151 9.11 2.93 -2.15
C ASP A 151 8.66 1.61 -1.54
N MET A 152 8.32 0.63 -2.39
CA MET A 152 7.92 -0.69 -1.94
C MET A 152 9.03 -1.42 -1.21
N ILE A 153 10.28 -1.35 -1.68
CA ILE A 153 11.44 -1.92 -0.96
C ILE A 153 11.61 -1.24 0.39
N ALA A 154 11.62 0.09 0.43
CA ALA A 154 11.77 0.83 1.69
C ALA A 154 10.67 0.48 2.70
N LEU A 155 9.41 0.40 2.24
CA LEU A 155 8.29 -0.01 3.07
C LEU A 155 8.41 -1.45 3.55
N LYS A 156 8.85 -2.38 2.69
CA LYS A 156 8.99 -3.80 3.04
C LYS A 156 10.12 -4.04 4.03
N VAL A 157 11.27 -3.40 3.83
CA VAL A 157 12.39 -3.43 4.77
C VAL A 157 11.96 -2.88 6.12
N TYR A 158 11.35 -1.69 6.16
CA TYR A 158 10.88 -1.09 7.42
C TYR A 158 9.76 -1.89 8.09
N CYS A 159 8.85 -2.47 7.32
CA CYS A 159 7.76 -3.27 7.89
C CYS A 159 8.27 -4.59 8.48
N CYS A 160 9.36 -5.14 7.96
CA CYS A 160 10.05 -6.27 8.56
C CYS A 160 10.46 -5.91 9.99
N GLY A 161 10.11 -6.74 10.97
CA GLY A 161 10.34 -6.47 12.40
C GLY A 161 9.16 -5.78 13.10
N THR A 162 8.31 -5.05 12.38
CA THR A 162 7.14 -4.37 12.96
C THR A 162 5.85 -5.20 12.88
N ARG A 163 5.84 -6.31 12.13
CA ARG A 163 4.65 -7.15 12.01
C ARG A 163 4.40 -7.97 13.26
N SER A 164 3.13 -8.23 13.52
CA SER A 164 2.66 -9.05 14.65
C SER A 164 3.06 -10.52 14.59
N THR A 165 3.59 -11.01 13.46
CA THR A 165 3.97 -12.43 13.31
C THR A 165 5.28 -12.58 12.55
N GLN A 166 6.11 -13.53 12.97
CA GLN A 166 7.36 -13.86 12.28
C GLN A 166 7.13 -14.26 10.82
N ARG A 167 6.02 -14.97 10.53
CA ARG A 167 5.67 -15.34 9.15
C ARG A 167 5.54 -14.10 8.25
N LYS A 168 4.85 -13.05 8.72
CA LYS A 168 4.72 -11.79 7.96
C LYS A 168 6.06 -11.07 7.82
N ASN A 169 6.91 -11.07 8.85
CA ASN A 169 8.26 -10.49 8.75
C ASN A 169 9.11 -11.19 7.69
N ARG A 170 9.09 -12.54 7.64
CA ARG A 170 9.78 -13.31 6.61
C ARG A 170 9.28 -12.98 5.20
N VAL A 171 7.96 -12.86 5.04
CA VAL A 171 7.36 -12.48 3.75
C VAL A 171 7.79 -11.06 3.34
N ASP A 172 7.79 -10.10 4.27
CA ASP A 172 8.23 -8.74 3.95
C ASP A 172 9.73 -8.70 3.58
N ALA A 173 10.59 -9.47 4.26
CA ALA A 173 12.00 -9.59 3.90
C ALA A 173 12.19 -10.26 2.54
N GLN A 174 11.47 -11.36 2.26
CA GLN A 174 11.51 -12.00 0.94
C GLN A 174 11.02 -11.07 -0.17
N ASP A 175 9.88 -10.39 0.03
CA ASP A 175 9.33 -9.43 -0.94
C ASP A 175 10.35 -8.31 -1.23
N ALA A 176 11.01 -7.76 -0.20
CA ALA A 176 12.07 -6.75 -0.36
C ALA A 176 13.27 -7.27 -1.17
N TRP A 177 13.72 -8.50 -0.87
CA TRP A 177 14.85 -9.13 -1.55
C TRP A 177 14.56 -9.35 -3.04
N GLU A 178 13.40 -9.90 -3.35
CA GLU A 178 13.00 -10.15 -4.74
C GLU A 178 12.78 -8.84 -5.52
N LEU A 179 12.22 -7.81 -4.89
CA LEU A 179 12.12 -6.48 -5.49
C LEU A 179 13.49 -5.84 -5.74
N ALA A 180 14.47 -6.07 -4.85
CA ALA A 180 15.82 -5.56 -5.05
C ALA A 180 16.50 -6.11 -6.33
N ALA A 181 16.09 -7.30 -6.77
CA ALA A 181 16.58 -7.91 -8.01
C ALA A 181 16.09 -7.20 -9.28
N VAL A 182 14.99 -6.43 -9.22
CA VAL A 182 14.44 -5.70 -10.37
C VAL A 182 14.77 -4.20 -10.37
N LEU A 183 15.50 -3.72 -9.36
CA LEU A 183 16.03 -2.36 -9.33
C LEU A 183 17.01 -2.10 -10.50
N PRO A 184 17.15 -0.85 -10.96
CA PRO A 184 18.16 -0.48 -11.96
C PRO A 184 19.59 -0.62 -11.40
N GLU A 185 20.62 -0.64 -12.26
CA GLU A 185 22.02 -0.74 -11.82
C GLU A 185 22.43 0.39 -10.85
N VAL A 186 21.94 1.61 -11.10
CA VAL A 186 22.17 2.78 -10.26
C VAL A 186 20.85 3.20 -9.63
N VAL A 187 20.82 3.24 -8.30
CA VAL A 187 19.64 3.61 -7.52
C VAL A 187 19.94 4.88 -6.74
N THR A 188 19.07 5.87 -6.87
CA THR A 188 19.09 7.06 -6.01
C THR A 188 17.96 6.94 -5.00
N TRP A 189 18.31 6.59 -3.77
CA TRP A 189 17.35 6.55 -2.68
C TRP A 189 16.99 7.97 -2.22
N GLU A 190 15.71 8.22 -1.99
CA GLU A 190 15.24 9.42 -1.30
C GLU A 190 15.63 9.39 0.19
N PRO A 191 15.74 10.54 0.87
CA PRO A 191 16.10 10.58 2.29
C PRO A 191 15.24 9.66 3.16
N TRP A 192 13.92 9.69 3.01
CA TRP A 192 13.02 8.86 3.82
C TRP A 192 13.15 7.37 3.51
N GLN A 193 13.42 7.01 2.24
CA GLN A 193 13.66 5.62 1.86
C GLN A 193 14.93 5.10 2.53
N ARG A 194 16.01 5.90 2.55
CA ARG A 194 17.25 5.55 3.27
C ARG A 194 17.00 5.36 4.75
N ASP A 195 16.29 6.28 5.40
CA ASP A 195 15.98 6.19 6.82
C ASP A 195 15.18 4.91 7.12
N ALA A 196 14.15 4.63 6.30
CA ALA A 196 13.31 3.43 6.42
C ALA A 196 14.12 2.13 6.26
N ILE A 197 15.02 2.10 5.26
CA ILE A 197 15.91 0.97 5.01
C ILE A 197 16.87 0.79 6.19
N GLN A 198 17.45 1.87 6.69
CA GLN A 198 18.38 1.82 7.82
C GLN A 198 17.71 1.29 9.09
N ASP A 199 16.47 1.71 9.37
CA ASP A 199 15.70 1.27 10.53
C ASP A 199 15.35 -0.23 10.45
N GLY A 200 15.04 -0.75 9.26
CA GLY A 200 14.61 -2.16 9.06
C GLY A 200 15.71 -3.14 8.64
N LEU A 201 16.95 -2.66 8.41
CA LEU A 201 18.02 -3.49 7.82
C LEU A 201 18.36 -4.72 8.68
N GLU A 202 18.47 -4.55 9.99
CA GLU A 202 18.80 -5.67 10.89
C GLU A 202 17.65 -6.68 10.98
N ASP A 203 16.40 -6.23 10.84
CA ASP A 203 15.24 -7.11 10.83
C ASP A 203 15.22 -7.98 9.56
N VAL A 204 15.44 -7.41 8.37
CA VAL A 204 15.49 -8.23 7.15
C VAL A 204 16.66 -9.22 7.14
N VAL A 205 17.80 -8.87 7.75
CA VAL A 205 18.92 -9.80 7.97
C VAL A 205 18.54 -10.91 8.97
N CYS A 206 17.73 -10.59 9.97
CA CYS A 206 17.26 -11.57 10.96
C CYS A 206 16.22 -12.54 10.38
N PHE A 207 15.36 -12.05 9.49
CA PHE A 207 14.21 -12.81 8.97
C PHE A 207 14.43 -13.42 7.57
N PHE A 208 15.56 -13.18 6.92
CA PHE A 208 15.90 -13.74 5.62
C PHE A 208 17.34 -14.26 5.62
N ASP A 209 17.58 -15.40 4.97
CA ASP A 209 18.84 -16.14 5.03
C ASP A 209 19.96 -15.52 4.15
N GLU A 210 20.14 -14.21 4.23
CA GLU A 210 21.17 -13.44 3.51
C GLU A 210 21.93 -12.53 4.48
N THR A 211 23.23 -12.32 4.25
CA THR A 211 24.03 -11.51 5.17
C THR A 211 23.75 -10.02 4.99
N ARG A 212 24.14 -9.23 5.98
CA ARG A 212 24.08 -7.75 5.89
C ARG A 212 24.81 -7.20 4.66
N ASN A 213 25.93 -7.82 4.28
CA ASN A 213 26.68 -7.40 3.08
C ASN A 213 25.92 -7.72 1.80
N ASP A 214 25.23 -8.86 1.76
CA ASP A 214 24.40 -9.25 0.62
C ASP A 214 23.22 -8.28 0.46
N TRP A 215 22.59 -7.87 1.57
CA TRP A 215 21.57 -6.82 1.58
C TRP A 215 22.08 -5.46 1.11
N ILE A 216 23.24 -5.00 1.59
CA ILE A 216 23.85 -3.73 1.14
C ILE A 216 24.12 -3.78 -0.37
N ALA A 217 24.67 -4.89 -0.86
CA ALA A 217 24.92 -5.08 -2.29
C ALA A 217 23.62 -5.11 -3.10
N ALA A 218 22.61 -5.86 -2.67
CA ALA A 218 21.31 -5.96 -3.34
C ALA A 218 20.57 -4.61 -3.37
N LEU A 219 20.62 -3.84 -2.28
CA LEU A 219 19.99 -2.52 -2.18
C LEU A 219 20.83 -1.40 -2.81
N ARG A 220 22.05 -1.70 -3.26
CA ARG A 220 22.99 -0.75 -3.88
C ARG A 220 23.25 0.47 -2.96
N LEU A 221 23.51 0.16 -1.69
CA LEU A 221 23.78 1.14 -0.62
C LEU A 221 25.28 1.43 -0.48
#